data_AF-A0A8S1XZX5-F1
#
_entry.id   AF-A0A8S1XZX5-F1
#
_cell.length_a   1.000
_cell.length_b   1.000
_cell.length_c   1.000
_cell.angle_alpha   90.00
_cell.angle_beta   90.00
_cell.angle_gamma   90.00
#
_symmetry.space_group_name_H-M   'P 1'
#
loop_
_entity.id
_entity.type
_entity.pdbx_description
1 polymer ?
#
loop_
_entity_poly.entity_id
_entity_poly.type
_entity_poly.pdbx_seq_one_letter_code
_entity_poly.pdbx_strand_id
1 'polypeptide(L)'
;MLIVKYQCGLREKEFETTLSTGKNKLKDLKRAISEDIRVKPHLLTIIQNEKVLEDENEIVNTLEFYQVNVISELKLFNFLIASEGGKYFECNLEENDLLQDLLDQVDGFLKQIFKEQYDTYELFQIKPDQQMTQIQYEQNRNSIIGDIFQDTNVQIQFRLVHEILTLGLLDSSDNRKDIEINRNKTLLDLKELIRPNLVNFKIIINGKFPAQDFDERLIKDVFQHKDTIFIIQVHEQEK
;
A
#
# COMPACT_ATOMS: atom_id res chain seq x y z
N MET A 1 0.27 -29.57 3.98
CA MET A 1 1.44 -28.72 3.69
C MET A 1 2.45 -29.59 2.96
N LEU A 2 2.72 -29.28 1.70
CA LEU A 2 3.59 -30.07 0.81
C LEU A 2 4.77 -29.19 0.38
N ILE A 3 6.00 -29.66 0.58
CA ILE A 3 7.22 -28.94 0.17
C ILE A 3 7.58 -29.38 -1.25
N VAL A 4 7.83 -28.42 -2.14
CA VAL A 4 8.25 -28.66 -3.52
C VAL A 4 9.58 -27.95 -3.75
N LYS A 5 10.55 -28.68 -4.32
CA LYS A 5 11.87 -28.16 -4.66
C LYS A 5 11.92 -27.68 -6.10
N TYR A 6 12.55 -26.53 -6.32
CA TYR A 6 12.73 -25.99 -7.66
C TYR A 6 14.02 -25.17 -7.80
N GLN A 7 14.49 -24.97 -9.03
CA GLN A 7 15.54 -24.02 -9.37
C GLN A 7 15.06 -23.09 -10.46
N CYS A 8 15.28 -21.79 -10.27
CA CYS A 8 14.86 -20.77 -11.21
C CYS A 8 16.02 -20.38 -12.14
N GLY A 9 15.79 -20.27 -13.45
CA GLY A 9 16.79 -19.82 -14.42
C GLY A 9 17.33 -18.41 -14.16
N LEU A 10 16.63 -17.58 -13.37
CA LEU A 10 17.13 -16.28 -12.91
C LEU A 10 18.18 -16.37 -11.79
N ARG A 11 18.29 -17.52 -11.10
CA ARG A 11 19.10 -17.68 -9.90
C ARG A 11 19.78 -19.05 -9.86
N GLU A 12 21.09 -19.08 -9.64
CA GLU A 12 21.87 -20.33 -9.58
C GLU A 12 21.59 -21.23 -8.36
N LYS A 13 20.56 -20.92 -7.55
CA LYS A 13 20.26 -21.62 -6.28
C LYS A 13 18.98 -22.44 -6.36
N GLU A 14 18.92 -23.49 -5.54
CA GLU A 14 17.71 -24.26 -5.28
C GLU A 14 16.84 -23.55 -4.23
N PHE A 15 15.52 -23.67 -4.40
CA PHE A 15 14.48 -23.08 -3.56
C PHE A 15 13.46 -24.13 -3.15
N GLU A 16 12.74 -23.84 -2.07
CA GLU A 16 11.65 -24.65 -1.56
C GLU A 16 10.42 -23.77 -1.41
N THR A 17 9.30 -24.18 -2.01
CA THR A 17 8.01 -23.52 -1.80
C THR A 17 7.01 -24.48 -1.20
N THR A 18 5.94 -23.95 -0.60
CA THR A 18 4.98 -24.75 0.14
C THR A 18 3.58 -24.66 -0.42
N LEU A 19 2.96 -25.81 -0.67
CA LEU A 19 1.60 -25.91 -1.17
C LEU A 19 0.62 -26.42 -0.09
N SER A 20 -0.62 -25.95 -0.17
CA SER A 20 -1.59 -26.01 0.92
C SER A 20 -2.34 -27.36 1.02
N THR A 21 -2.50 -28.16 -0.04
CA THR A 21 -3.31 -29.42 0.01
C THR A 21 -2.73 -30.60 -0.80
N GLY A 22 -3.42 -31.75 -0.90
CA GLY A 22 -2.97 -32.97 -1.60
C GLY A 22 -3.33 -33.08 -3.09
N LYS A 23 -3.93 -32.03 -3.69
CA LYS A 23 -4.34 -32.00 -5.10
C LYS A 23 -3.93 -30.69 -5.79
N ASN A 24 -2.80 -30.12 -5.40
CA ASN A 24 -2.34 -28.88 -6.03
C ASN A 24 -1.94 -29.18 -7.47
N LYS A 25 -2.34 -28.25 -8.33
CA LYS A 25 -2.12 -28.30 -9.76
C LYS A 25 -0.93 -27.44 -10.14
N LEU A 26 -0.48 -27.55 -11.39
CA LEU A 26 0.61 -26.73 -11.93
C LEU A 26 0.40 -25.23 -11.68
N LYS A 27 -0.83 -24.73 -11.85
CA LYS A 27 -1.16 -23.32 -11.56
C LYS A 27 -0.87 -22.89 -10.12
N ASP A 28 -1.06 -23.81 -9.16
CA ASP A 28 -0.85 -23.53 -7.75
C ASP A 28 0.66 -23.50 -7.44
N LEU A 29 1.44 -24.36 -8.09
CA LEU A 29 2.91 -24.32 -8.04
C LEU A 29 3.46 -23.03 -8.68
N LYS A 30 2.99 -22.66 -9.87
CA LYS A 30 3.38 -21.40 -10.53
C LYS A 30 3.06 -20.20 -9.66
N ARG A 31 1.92 -20.18 -8.97
CA ARG A 31 1.56 -19.12 -8.03
C ARG A 31 2.49 -19.07 -6.82
N ALA A 32 2.79 -20.22 -6.20
CA ALA A 32 3.67 -20.28 -5.05
C ALA A 32 5.11 -19.84 -5.40
N ILE A 33 5.64 -20.27 -6.55
CA ILE A 33 6.94 -19.81 -7.06
C ILE A 33 6.88 -18.31 -7.39
N SER A 34 5.79 -17.84 -8.02
CA SER A 34 5.58 -16.42 -8.35
C SER A 34 5.70 -15.51 -7.13
N GLU A 35 5.12 -15.93 -6.00
CA GLU A 35 5.21 -15.23 -4.72
C GLU A 35 6.67 -15.17 -4.19
N ASP A 36 7.44 -16.26 -4.35
CA ASP A 36 8.85 -16.34 -3.91
C ASP A 36 9.80 -15.47 -4.76
N ILE A 37 9.73 -15.59 -6.08
CA ILE A 37 10.69 -14.94 -7.00
C ILE A 37 10.19 -13.60 -7.55
N ARG A 38 8.94 -13.21 -7.23
CA ARG A 38 8.27 -11.99 -7.70
C ARG A 38 8.21 -11.87 -9.23
N VAL A 39 7.83 -12.97 -9.89
CA VAL A 39 7.63 -13.06 -11.35
C VAL A 39 6.24 -13.62 -11.60
N LYS A 40 5.46 -13.06 -12.53
CA LYS A 40 4.06 -13.49 -12.75
C LYS A 40 3.96 -14.96 -13.21
N PRO A 41 2.91 -15.71 -12.82
CA PRO A 41 2.81 -17.14 -13.10
C PRO A 41 2.89 -17.54 -14.58
N HIS A 42 2.32 -16.73 -15.48
CA HIS A 42 2.32 -17.03 -16.92
C HIS A 42 3.69 -16.85 -17.58
N LEU A 43 4.61 -16.13 -16.94
CA LEU A 43 6.01 -16.01 -17.38
C LEU A 43 6.85 -17.23 -17.01
N LEU A 44 6.32 -18.13 -16.18
CA LEU A 44 7.03 -19.29 -15.68
C LEU A 44 6.78 -20.48 -16.60
N THR A 45 7.86 -20.98 -17.20
CA THR A 45 7.91 -22.29 -17.83
C THR A 45 8.43 -23.29 -16.81
N ILE A 46 7.58 -24.22 -16.42
CA ILE A 46 7.94 -25.28 -15.47
C ILE A 46 8.36 -26.52 -16.26
N ILE A 47 9.55 -27.01 -15.98
CA ILE A 47 10.14 -28.19 -16.61
C ILE A 47 10.33 -29.24 -15.53
N GLN A 48 9.86 -30.45 -15.82
CA GLN A 48 10.00 -31.61 -14.96
C GLN A 48 10.55 -32.76 -15.81
N ASN A 49 11.68 -33.35 -15.40
CA ASN A 49 12.33 -34.46 -16.11
C ASN A 49 12.45 -34.18 -17.63
N GLU A 50 12.99 -33.01 -17.98
CA GLU A 50 13.19 -32.55 -19.37
C GLU A 50 11.88 -32.29 -20.16
N LYS A 51 10.70 -32.46 -19.55
CA LYS A 51 9.40 -32.17 -20.16
C LYS A 51 8.86 -30.83 -19.66
N VAL A 52 8.45 -29.96 -20.59
CA VAL A 52 7.70 -28.74 -20.27
C VAL A 52 6.28 -29.10 -19.83
N LEU A 53 5.86 -28.58 -18.69
CA LEU A 53 4.49 -28.72 -18.19
C LEU A 53 3.65 -27.55 -18.69
N GLU A 54 2.64 -27.85 -19.51
CA GLU A 54 1.76 -26.86 -20.14
C GLU A 54 0.32 -26.89 -19.60
N ASP A 55 -0.16 -28.04 -19.11
CA ASP A 55 -1.51 -28.15 -18.54
C ASP A 55 -1.54 -27.61 -17.11
N GLU A 56 -2.17 -26.44 -16.94
CA GLU A 56 -2.39 -25.78 -15.65
C GLU A 56 -3.15 -26.67 -14.64
N ASN A 57 -3.77 -27.77 -15.06
CA ASN A 57 -4.45 -28.75 -14.22
C ASN A 57 -3.63 -30.01 -13.90
N GLU A 58 -2.43 -30.15 -14.43
CA GLU A 58 -1.53 -31.28 -14.15
C GLU A 58 -1.21 -31.32 -12.64
N ILE A 59 -1.27 -32.51 -12.04
CA ILE A 59 -1.05 -32.68 -10.59
C ILE A 59 0.44 -32.61 -10.31
N VAL A 60 0.82 -31.76 -9.36
CA VAL A 60 2.22 -31.56 -8.95
C VAL A 60 2.68 -32.75 -8.10
N ASN A 61 3.74 -33.42 -8.56
CA ASN A 61 4.43 -34.45 -7.78
C ASN A 61 5.51 -33.80 -6.89
N THR A 62 5.41 -34.01 -5.58
CA THR A 62 6.28 -33.37 -4.57
C THR A 62 7.65 -34.01 -4.40
N LEU A 63 7.83 -35.23 -4.92
CA LEU A 63 9.12 -35.94 -4.88
C LEU A 63 10.06 -35.50 -6.00
N GLU A 64 9.55 -34.72 -6.94
CA GLU A 64 10.23 -34.35 -8.18
C GLU A 64 10.84 -32.96 -8.05
N PHE A 65 11.93 -32.74 -8.78
CA PHE A 65 12.57 -31.44 -8.87
C PHE A 65 12.09 -30.70 -10.12
N TYR A 66 11.74 -29.42 -9.96
CA TYR A 66 11.24 -28.59 -11.05
C TYR A 66 12.28 -27.54 -11.46
N GLN A 67 12.60 -27.48 -12.74
CA GLN A 67 13.32 -26.34 -13.31
C GLN A 67 12.30 -25.28 -13.74
N VAL A 68 12.56 -24.03 -13.38
CA VAL A 68 11.68 -22.90 -13.66
C VAL A 68 12.42 -21.94 -14.56
N ASN A 69 12.10 -21.94 -15.84
CA ASN A 69 12.58 -20.92 -16.75
C ASN A 69 11.61 -19.74 -16.75
N VAL A 70 12.16 -18.54 -16.87
CA VAL A 70 11.37 -17.32 -17.04
C VAL A 70 11.45 -16.95 -18.52
N ILE A 71 10.30 -16.78 -19.16
CA ILE A 71 10.22 -16.37 -20.56
C ILE A 71 10.94 -15.01 -20.69
N SER A 72 12.06 -14.98 -21.41
CA SER A 72 12.93 -13.79 -21.50
C SER A 72 12.42 -12.73 -22.48
N GLU A 73 11.40 -13.05 -23.28
CA GLU A 73 10.93 -12.18 -24.38
C GLU A 73 10.06 -11.00 -23.92
N LEU A 74 9.66 -10.96 -22.65
CA LEU A 74 8.88 -9.85 -22.11
C LEU A 74 9.84 -8.81 -21.50
N LYS A 75 9.77 -7.58 -22.03
CA LYS A 75 10.52 -6.45 -21.48
C LYS A 75 10.00 -6.16 -20.07
N LEU A 76 10.79 -6.53 -19.07
CA LEU A 76 10.49 -6.32 -17.66
C LEU A 76 10.97 -4.94 -17.23
N PHE A 77 10.10 -4.23 -16.51
CA PHE A 77 10.39 -2.95 -15.88
C PHE A 77 10.58 -3.17 -14.37
N ASN A 78 11.76 -2.81 -13.87
CA ASN A 78 12.10 -2.77 -12.47
C ASN A 78 11.87 -1.35 -11.95
N PHE A 79 10.90 -1.21 -11.05
CA PHE A 79 10.59 0.04 -10.38
C PHE A 79 11.17 0.04 -8.97
N LEU A 80 12.04 1.00 -8.69
CA LEU A 80 12.50 1.33 -7.35
C LEU A 80 11.67 2.49 -6.82
N ILE A 81 10.80 2.22 -5.84
CA ILE A 81 9.93 3.23 -5.23
C ILE A 81 10.44 3.55 -3.82
N ALA A 82 10.88 4.78 -3.59
CA ALA A 82 11.56 5.19 -2.35
C ALA A 82 10.96 6.47 -1.75
N SER A 83 10.98 6.59 -0.42
CA SER A 83 10.69 7.85 0.27
C SER A 83 11.96 8.66 0.51
N GLU A 84 11.81 9.96 0.74
CA GLU A 84 12.91 10.83 1.20
C GLU A 84 13.58 10.33 2.49
N GLY A 85 12.82 9.62 3.33
CA GLY A 85 13.29 9.02 4.58
C GLY A 85 14.01 7.68 4.41
N GLY A 86 14.28 7.23 3.19
CA GLY A 86 15.07 6.03 2.90
C GLY A 86 14.31 4.70 2.97
N LYS A 87 12.98 4.71 3.16
CA LYS A 87 12.17 3.49 3.01
C LYS A 87 11.94 3.25 1.53
N TYR A 88 12.11 2.02 1.06
CA TYR A 88 11.92 1.70 -0.34
C TYR A 88 11.30 0.31 -0.53
N PHE A 89 10.75 0.10 -1.73
CA PHE A 89 10.46 -1.23 -2.23
C PHE A 89 10.75 -1.32 -3.72
N GLU A 90 10.95 -2.55 -4.17
CA GLU A 90 11.14 -2.89 -5.56
C GLU A 90 9.95 -3.71 -6.04
N CYS A 91 9.43 -3.36 -7.22
CA CYS A 91 8.46 -4.17 -7.93
C CYS A 91 8.84 -4.33 -9.40
N ASN A 92 8.50 -5.50 -9.95
CA ASN A 92 8.70 -5.82 -11.35
C ASN A 92 7.34 -5.86 -12.05
N LEU A 93 7.23 -5.15 -13.16
CA LEU A 93 6.05 -5.14 -14.02
C LEU A 93 6.45 -5.49 -15.46
N GLU A 94 5.52 -6.08 -16.18
CA GLU A 94 5.68 -6.38 -17.60
C GLU A 94 5.41 -5.13 -18.44
N GLU A 95 5.96 -5.09 -19.66
CA GLU A 95 5.70 -4.03 -20.62
C GLU A 95 4.21 -3.78 -20.85
N ASN A 96 3.41 -4.85 -20.91
CA ASN A 96 1.97 -4.79 -21.17
C ASN A 96 1.11 -4.60 -19.92
N ASP A 97 1.74 -4.54 -18.73
CA ASP A 97 1.00 -4.25 -17.49
C ASP A 97 0.44 -2.83 -17.53
N LEU A 98 -0.61 -2.61 -16.74
CA LEU A 98 -1.19 -1.29 -16.63
C LEU A 98 -0.46 -0.48 -15.57
N LEU A 99 -0.46 0.84 -15.72
CA LEU A 99 0.03 1.74 -14.68
C LEU A 99 -0.73 1.53 -13.36
N GLN A 100 -2.00 1.13 -13.41
CA GLN A 100 -2.80 0.74 -12.25
C GLN A 100 -2.13 -0.36 -11.43
N ASP A 101 -1.49 -1.34 -12.07
CA ASP A 101 -0.81 -2.43 -11.36
C ASP A 101 0.36 -1.92 -10.51
N LEU A 102 1.05 -0.87 -10.99
CA LEU A 102 2.08 -0.17 -10.21
C LEU A 102 1.46 0.55 -9.01
N LEU A 103 0.39 1.31 -9.25
CA LEU A 103 -0.29 2.10 -8.23
C LEU A 103 -0.87 1.22 -7.11
N ASP A 104 -1.43 0.07 -7.46
CA ASP A 104 -1.96 -0.91 -6.50
C ASP A 104 -0.85 -1.51 -5.64
N GLN A 105 0.32 -1.80 -6.23
CA GLN A 105 1.48 -2.30 -5.48
C GLN A 105 2.06 -1.24 -4.54
N VAL A 106 2.12 0.03 -4.98
CA VAL A 106 2.50 1.16 -4.12
C VAL A 106 1.54 1.30 -2.96
N ASP A 107 0.24 1.32 -3.21
CA ASP A 107 -0.77 1.47 -2.16
C ASP A 107 -0.73 0.30 -1.16
N GLY A 108 -0.58 -0.94 -1.66
CA GLY A 108 -0.40 -2.12 -0.80
C GLY A 108 0.82 -2.01 0.11
N PHE A 109 1.97 -1.58 -0.43
CA PHE A 109 3.19 -1.37 0.35
C PHE A 109 3.01 -0.28 1.42
N LEU A 110 2.42 0.85 1.06
CA LEU A 110 2.19 1.95 1.97
C LEU A 110 1.22 1.56 3.10
N LYS A 111 0.14 0.82 2.80
CA LYS A 111 -0.76 0.25 3.82
C LYS A 111 -0.03 -0.69 4.77
N GLN A 112 0.90 -1.50 4.28
CA GLN A 112 1.67 -2.41 5.13
C GLN A 112 2.62 -1.67 6.08
N ILE A 113 3.35 -0.67 5.57
CA ILE A 113 4.35 0.05 6.37
C ILE A 113 3.71 1.07 7.30
N PHE A 114 2.74 1.82 6.80
CA PHE A 114 2.16 2.97 7.49
C PHE A 114 0.78 2.68 8.09
N LYS A 115 0.23 1.46 7.95
CA LYS A 115 -1.01 1.01 8.60
C LYS A 115 -2.14 2.05 8.51
N GLU A 116 -2.37 2.58 7.31
CA GLU A 116 -3.39 3.62 7.01
C GLU A 116 -3.18 4.99 7.68
N GLN A 117 -1.96 5.31 8.14
CA GLN A 117 -1.64 6.62 8.73
C GLN A 117 -1.51 7.77 7.71
N TYR A 118 -1.64 7.49 6.42
CA TYR A 118 -1.56 8.48 5.34
C TYR A 118 -2.91 8.63 4.63
N ASP A 119 -3.23 9.85 4.16
CA ASP A 119 -4.48 10.11 3.43
C ASP A 119 -4.29 9.79 1.96
N THR A 120 -3.19 10.27 1.40
CA THR A 120 -2.77 10.00 0.04
C THR A 120 -1.25 10.10 -0.06
N TYR A 121 -0.71 9.86 -1.24
CA TYR A 121 0.70 9.98 -1.53
C TYR A 121 0.88 10.65 -2.89
N GLU A 122 2.04 11.25 -3.08
CA GLU A 122 2.45 11.77 -4.38
C GLU A 122 3.64 10.98 -4.90
N LEU A 123 3.53 10.52 -6.14
CA LEU A 123 4.64 9.94 -6.88
C LEU A 123 5.32 10.98 -7.76
N PHE A 124 6.65 10.90 -7.77
CA PHE A 124 7.54 11.70 -8.58
C PHE A 124 8.54 10.76 -9.25
N GLN A 125 8.53 10.69 -10.57
CA GLN A 125 9.60 9.99 -11.26
C GLN A 125 10.91 10.77 -11.10
N ILE A 126 11.96 10.11 -10.64
CA ILE A 126 13.30 10.70 -10.56
C ILE A 126 13.95 10.52 -11.94
N LYS A 127 13.66 11.44 -12.86
CA LYS A 127 14.48 11.65 -14.06
C LYS A 127 14.92 13.11 -14.15
N PRO A 128 16.11 13.38 -14.71
CA PRO A 128 16.57 14.74 -14.97
C PRO A 128 15.60 15.54 -15.87
N ASP A 129 14.88 14.86 -16.77
CA ASP A 129 14.19 15.52 -17.90
C ASP A 129 12.67 15.25 -17.99
N GLN A 130 12.11 14.38 -17.13
CA GLN A 130 10.67 14.09 -17.08
C GLN A 130 10.23 13.88 -15.63
N GLN A 131 9.38 14.78 -15.13
CA GLN A 131 8.64 14.58 -13.89
C GLN A 131 7.21 14.20 -14.24
N MET A 132 6.82 12.97 -13.92
CA MET A 132 5.41 12.62 -13.76
C MET A 132 4.99 12.91 -12.32
N THR A 133 3.89 13.65 -12.17
CA THR A 133 3.22 13.96 -10.90
C THR A 133 2.11 12.95 -10.62
N GLN A 134 1.66 12.81 -9.37
CA GLN A 134 0.55 11.92 -9.00
C GLN A 134 -0.69 12.08 -9.89
N ILE A 135 -1.04 13.33 -10.23
CA ILE A 135 -2.19 13.61 -11.10
C ILE A 135 -2.02 12.96 -12.48
N GLN A 136 -0.81 12.99 -13.03
CA GLN A 136 -0.51 12.37 -14.33
C GLN A 136 -0.49 10.84 -14.24
N TYR A 137 -0.06 10.28 -13.10
CA TYR A 137 -0.17 8.84 -12.84
C TYR A 137 -1.64 8.40 -12.82
N GLU A 138 -2.50 9.11 -12.10
CA GLU A 138 -3.94 8.81 -12.02
C GLU A 138 -4.65 8.97 -13.38
N GLN A 139 -4.30 10.00 -14.17
CA GLN A 139 -4.85 10.21 -15.51
C GLN A 139 -4.48 9.09 -16.48
N ASN A 140 -3.27 8.53 -16.33
CA ASN A 140 -2.74 7.48 -17.19
C ASN A 140 -2.86 6.08 -16.55
N ARG A 141 -3.68 5.89 -15.51
CA ARG A 141 -3.77 4.62 -14.77
C ARG A 141 -4.08 3.40 -15.65
N ASN A 142 -4.83 3.60 -16.73
CA ASN A 142 -5.19 2.54 -17.68
C ASN A 142 -4.22 2.45 -18.87
N SER A 143 -3.15 3.23 -18.88
CA SER A 143 -2.11 3.18 -19.90
C SER A 143 -1.14 2.04 -19.61
N ILE A 144 -0.59 1.49 -20.68
CA ILE A 144 0.38 0.40 -20.63
C ILE A 144 1.74 0.94 -20.17
N ILE A 145 2.43 0.21 -19.29
CA ILE A 145 3.74 0.58 -18.72
C ILE A 145 4.77 0.86 -19.83
N GLY A 146 4.82 0.01 -20.86
CA GLY A 146 5.73 0.15 -22.01
C GLY A 146 5.53 1.42 -22.83
N ASP A 147 4.31 1.96 -22.86
CA ASP A 147 4.00 3.21 -23.56
C ASP A 147 4.44 4.44 -22.75
N ILE A 148 4.50 4.30 -21.42
CA ILE A 148 4.82 5.39 -20.49
C ILE A 148 6.33 5.47 -20.23
N PHE A 149 6.96 4.32 -20.01
CA PHE A 149 8.36 4.24 -19.60
C PHE A 149 9.24 3.69 -20.71
N GLN A 150 10.25 4.46 -21.12
CA GLN A 150 11.22 4.01 -22.12
C GLN A 150 12.32 3.11 -21.53
N ASP A 151 12.74 3.43 -20.30
CA ASP A 151 13.80 2.74 -19.57
C ASP A 151 13.22 1.63 -18.69
N THR A 152 13.87 0.47 -18.67
CA THR A 152 13.46 -0.67 -17.84
C THR A 152 13.77 -0.50 -16.36
N ASN A 153 14.71 0.37 -15.99
CA ASN A 153 14.99 0.70 -14.59
C ASN A 153 14.41 2.07 -14.28
N VAL A 154 13.29 2.09 -13.54
CA VAL A 154 12.55 3.30 -13.24
C VAL A 154 12.69 3.62 -11.75
N GLN A 155 13.13 4.84 -11.43
CA GLN A 155 13.19 5.33 -10.06
C GLN A 155 12.01 6.26 -9.80
N ILE A 156 11.26 5.99 -8.75
CA ILE A 156 10.11 6.78 -8.32
C ILE A 156 10.33 7.16 -6.86
N GLN A 157 10.19 8.44 -6.56
CA GLN A 157 10.12 8.94 -5.22
C GLN A 157 8.65 9.08 -4.82
N PHE A 158 8.30 8.68 -3.60
CA PHE A 158 6.99 8.96 -3.03
C PHE A 158 7.09 9.88 -1.82
N ARG A 159 6.11 10.78 -1.70
CA ARG A 159 5.90 11.64 -0.53
C ARG A 159 4.54 11.33 0.06
N LEU A 160 4.49 11.08 1.37
CA LEU A 160 3.22 10.94 2.06
C LEU A 160 2.57 12.32 2.17
N VAL A 161 1.29 12.39 1.82
CA VAL A 161 0.47 13.58 1.97
C VAL A 161 -0.56 13.30 3.05
N HIS A 162 -0.63 14.24 3.99
CA HIS A 162 -1.61 14.22 5.05
C HIS A 162 -2.59 15.37 4.84
N GLU A 163 -3.87 15.07 4.83
CA GLU A 163 -4.93 16.06 4.92
C GLU A 163 -4.91 16.65 6.33
N ILE A 164 -4.61 17.95 6.39
CA ILE A 164 -4.66 18.72 7.62
C ILE A 164 -6.07 19.29 7.74
N LEU A 165 -6.71 18.99 8.86
CA LEU A 165 -7.97 19.59 9.27
C LEU A 165 -7.68 20.72 10.25
N THR A 166 -8.35 21.84 10.07
CA THR A 166 -8.37 22.92 11.06
C THR A 166 -9.59 22.77 11.94
N LEU A 167 -9.39 22.53 13.24
CA LEU A 167 -10.46 22.48 14.24
C LEU A 167 -10.49 23.79 15.01
N GLY A 168 -11.67 24.40 15.13
CA GLY A 168 -11.91 25.45 16.12
C GLY A 168 -12.08 24.83 17.51
N LEU A 169 -11.37 25.34 18.50
CA LEU A 169 -11.60 25.09 19.91
C LEU A 169 -12.27 26.32 20.51
N LEU A 170 -13.32 26.14 21.30
CA LEU A 170 -14.03 27.21 21.99
C LEU A 170 -14.04 26.92 23.47
N ASP A 171 -13.41 27.77 24.28
CA ASP A 171 -13.48 27.62 25.74
C ASP A 171 -14.83 28.09 26.30
N SER A 172 -15.02 27.99 27.62
CA SER A 172 -16.23 28.47 28.32
C SER A 172 -16.44 29.98 28.27
N SER A 173 -15.45 30.73 27.77
CA SER A 173 -15.49 32.19 27.62
C SER A 173 -15.68 32.61 26.16
N ASP A 174 -16.09 31.68 25.29
CA ASP A 174 -16.22 31.87 23.83
C ASP A 174 -14.91 32.27 23.12
N ASN A 175 -13.75 32.06 23.75
CA ASN A 175 -12.48 32.29 23.07
C ASN A 175 -12.21 31.16 22.08
N ARG A 176 -12.01 31.54 20.81
CA ARG A 176 -11.68 30.60 19.75
C ARG A 176 -10.16 30.43 19.60
N LYS A 177 -9.71 29.18 19.53
CA LYS A 177 -8.35 28.82 19.10
C LYS A 177 -8.43 27.77 18.00
N ASP A 178 -7.80 28.04 16.87
CA ASP A 178 -7.69 27.04 15.81
C ASP A 178 -6.50 26.11 16.10
N ILE A 179 -6.70 24.81 15.87
CA ILE A 179 -5.66 23.79 15.91
C ILE A 179 -5.67 23.01 14.61
N GLU A 180 -4.49 22.62 14.15
CA GLU A 180 -4.34 21.78 12.97
C GLU A 180 -4.11 20.34 13.41
N ILE A 181 -4.86 19.42 12.83
CA ILE A 181 -4.74 17.99 13.08
C ILE A 181 -4.79 17.20 11.78
N ASN A 182 -3.94 16.19 11.67
CA ASN A 182 -4.00 15.25 10.55
C ASN A 182 -5.28 14.40 10.63
N ARG A 183 -5.98 14.22 9.51
CA ARG A 183 -7.26 13.51 9.43
C ARG A 183 -7.22 12.05 9.90
N ASN A 184 -6.05 11.42 9.90
CA ASN A 184 -5.86 10.05 10.40
C ASN A 184 -5.50 9.98 11.89
N LYS A 185 -5.44 11.12 12.59
CA LYS A 185 -5.31 11.14 14.04
C LYS A 185 -6.63 10.71 14.70
N THR A 186 -6.51 10.08 15.86
CA THR A 186 -7.65 9.63 16.65
C THR A 186 -8.17 10.76 17.54
N LEU A 187 -9.37 10.59 18.12
CA LEU A 187 -9.85 11.53 19.12
C LEU A 187 -8.90 11.56 20.32
N LEU A 188 -8.29 10.43 20.66
CA LEU A 188 -7.29 10.33 21.72
C LEU A 188 -6.05 11.20 21.43
N ASP A 189 -5.53 11.19 20.21
CA ASP A 189 -4.43 12.07 19.79
C ASP A 189 -4.82 13.55 19.95
N LEU A 190 -6.06 13.90 19.58
CA LEU A 190 -6.60 15.24 19.77
C LEU A 190 -6.67 15.61 21.25
N LYS A 191 -7.16 14.70 22.10
CA LYS A 191 -7.19 14.85 23.56
C LYS A 191 -5.80 15.09 24.11
N GLU A 192 -4.80 14.32 23.70
CA GLU A 192 -3.41 14.49 24.12
C GLU A 192 -2.80 15.83 23.68
N LEU A 193 -3.13 16.31 22.49
CA LEU A 193 -2.64 17.59 21.97
C LEU A 193 -3.20 18.79 22.75
N ILE A 194 -4.44 18.70 23.26
CA ILE A 194 -5.10 19.75 24.04
C ILE A 194 -4.91 19.59 25.57
N ARG A 195 -4.55 18.39 26.04
CA ARG A 195 -4.39 18.04 27.47
C ARG A 195 -3.43 18.91 28.27
N PRO A 196 -2.29 19.39 27.74
CA PRO A 196 -1.36 20.20 28.53
C PRO A 196 -2.00 21.48 29.09
N ASN A 197 -3.11 21.92 28.51
CA ASN A 197 -3.77 23.17 28.87
C ASN A 197 -5.17 22.98 29.47
N LEU A 198 -5.75 21.76 29.51
CA LEU A 198 -7.17 21.56 29.83
C LEU A 198 -7.40 20.26 30.63
N VAL A 199 -7.90 20.39 31.86
CA VAL A 199 -8.10 19.27 32.80
C VAL A 199 -9.45 18.57 32.61
N ASN A 200 -10.49 19.29 32.15
CA ASN A 200 -11.83 18.77 31.87
C ASN A 200 -12.38 19.38 30.57
N PHE A 201 -12.61 18.56 29.55
CA PHE A 201 -13.21 19.01 28.30
C PHE A 201 -14.27 18.01 27.82
N LYS A 202 -15.32 18.53 27.17
CA LYS A 202 -16.31 17.73 26.44
C LYS A 202 -16.24 18.09 24.96
N ILE A 203 -16.23 17.06 24.11
CA ILE A 203 -16.18 17.25 22.67
C ILE A 203 -17.62 17.26 22.16
N ILE A 204 -18.04 18.39 21.56
CA ILE A 204 -19.35 18.55 20.92
C ILE A 204 -19.10 18.68 19.41
N ILE A 205 -19.87 17.92 18.64
CA ILE A 205 -19.72 17.81 17.18
C ILE A 205 -21.07 18.19 16.56
N ASN A 206 -21.11 19.23 15.73
CA ASN A 206 -22.34 19.73 15.11
C ASN A 206 -23.49 19.97 16.12
N GLY A 207 -23.15 20.48 17.31
CA GLY A 207 -24.11 20.75 18.39
C GLY A 207 -24.67 19.51 19.10
N LYS A 208 -24.13 18.32 18.83
CA LYS A 208 -24.53 17.06 19.49
C LYS A 208 -23.36 16.46 20.26
N PHE A 209 -23.68 15.84 21.40
CA PHE A 209 -22.74 14.94 22.07
C PHE A 209 -22.56 13.67 21.22
N PRO A 210 -21.33 13.14 21.08
CA PRO A 210 -21.16 11.82 20.51
C PRO A 210 -21.97 10.80 21.30
N ALA A 211 -22.57 9.83 20.60
CA ALA A 211 -23.37 8.77 21.22
C ALA A 211 -22.53 7.94 22.21
N GLN A 212 -23.16 7.27 23.18
CA GLN A 212 -22.46 6.52 24.24
C GLN A 212 -21.60 5.35 23.71
N ASP A 213 -21.80 4.94 22.47
CA ASP A 213 -21.10 3.89 21.72
C ASP A 213 -20.08 4.44 20.69
N PHE A 214 -19.73 5.73 20.78
CA PHE A 214 -18.77 6.36 19.88
C PHE A 214 -17.35 5.77 20.04
N ASP A 215 -16.82 5.13 19.00
CA ASP A 215 -15.43 4.65 18.98
C ASP A 215 -14.47 5.84 18.77
N GLU A 216 -13.84 6.27 19.86
CA GLU A 216 -12.87 7.38 19.88
C GLU A 216 -11.65 7.18 18.96
N ARG A 217 -11.45 5.96 18.41
CA ARG A 217 -10.38 5.64 17.46
C ARG A 217 -10.73 5.99 16.02
N LEU A 218 -12.00 6.21 15.69
CA LEU A 218 -12.48 6.45 14.33
C LEU A 218 -13.00 7.87 14.19
N ILE A 219 -12.05 8.81 14.12
CA ILE A 219 -12.35 10.20 13.75
C ILE A 219 -13.04 10.20 12.38
N LYS A 220 -12.56 9.41 11.39
CA LYS A 220 -13.01 9.39 9.98
C LYS A 220 -14.53 9.43 9.75
N ASP A 221 -15.34 8.77 10.58
CA ASP A 221 -16.80 8.72 10.39
C ASP A 221 -17.53 10.01 10.80
N VAL A 222 -16.85 10.90 11.53
CA VAL A 222 -17.36 12.22 11.92
C VAL A 222 -17.08 13.30 10.87
N PHE A 223 -16.00 13.16 10.08
CA PHE A 223 -15.49 14.21 9.17
C PHE A 223 -16.06 14.12 7.76
N GLN A 224 -17.34 13.74 7.61
CA GLN A 224 -17.98 13.66 6.29
C GLN A 224 -18.34 15.05 5.72
N HIS A 225 -18.23 16.12 6.50
CA HIS A 225 -18.58 17.48 6.07
C HIS A 225 -17.39 18.46 6.21
N LYS A 226 -17.05 19.13 5.11
CA LYS A 226 -15.96 20.12 4.99
C LYS A 226 -16.11 21.34 5.91
N ASP A 227 -17.31 21.55 6.47
CA ASP A 227 -17.66 22.71 7.30
C ASP A 227 -18.00 22.33 8.75
N THR A 228 -17.54 21.16 9.23
CA THR A 228 -17.82 20.71 10.60
C THR A 228 -17.11 21.60 11.61
N ILE A 229 -17.87 22.42 12.35
CA ILE A 229 -17.37 23.18 13.50
C ILE A 229 -17.42 22.25 14.72
N PHE A 230 -16.24 22.01 15.28
CA PHE A 230 -16.10 21.34 16.56
C PHE A 230 -16.18 22.39 17.66
N ILE A 231 -16.94 22.13 18.71
CA ILE A 231 -16.97 22.98 19.89
C ILE A 231 -16.51 22.09 21.05
N ILE A 232 -15.26 22.22 21.45
CA ILE A 232 -14.78 21.55 22.67
C ILE A 232 -15.11 22.45 23.85
N GLN A 233 -16.30 22.32 24.43
CA GLN A 233 -16.63 23.08 25.64
C GLN A 233 -15.78 22.56 26.81
N VAL A 234 -14.88 23.43 27.25
CA VAL A 234 -14.07 23.26 28.45
C VAL A 234 -14.91 23.73 29.63
N HIS A 235 -14.93 22.98 30.73
CA HIS A 235 -15.46 23.49 31.99
C HIS A 235 -14.28 23.69 32.93
N GLU A 236 -13.93 24.94 33.21
CA GLU A 236 -13.10 25.23 34.38
C GLU A 236 -13.89 24.85 35.62
N GLN A 237 -13.34 23.96 36.44
CA GLN A 237 -13.81 23.84 37.82
C GLN A 237 -13.33 25.08 38.57
N GLU A 238 -14.26 25.89 39.05
CA GLU A 238 -13.96 26.85 40.11
C GLU A 238 -13.36 26.07 41.29
N LYS A 239 -12.21 26.56 41.79
CA LYS A 239 -11.60 26.09 43.04
C LYS A 239 -12.41 26.52 44.25
#